data_AF-A0AAD9CT10-F1
#
_entry.id   AF-A0AAD9CT10-F1
#
_cell.length_a   1.000
_cell.length_b   1.000
_cell.length_c   1.000
_cell.angle_alpha   90.00
_cell.angle_beta   90.00
_cell.angle_gamma   90.00
#
_symmetry.space_group_name_H-M   'P 1'
#
loop_
_entity.id
_entity.type
_entity.pdbx_description
1 polymer ?
#
loop_
_entity_poly.entity_id
_entity_poly.type
_entity_poly.pdbx_seq_one_letter_code
_entity_poly.pdbx_strand_id
1 'polypeptide(L)'
;MSAIASSSRHSLRSGAWLRPALPQVRLQSTSASPDAPPAPRRRRSETPPKTNVDLIAPPDPLSNIRPVIYASRSTRPPTKSSPYSAAEFPYSEADASLQELELEWRLMRERVDMMNHRFWATTNAEFNAQLAHRLAALPTPSDPPSPADLKRREDCLAQFYADWQAANRQKQARWVREWWGEVWAGLRMQARVHLARLFRR
;
A
#
# COMPACT_ATOMS: atom_id res chain seq x y z
N MET A 1 -31.55 -51.72 31.71
CA MET A 1 -31.34 -52.24 30.35
C MET A 1 -31.43 -51.04 29.40
N SER A 2 -30.39 -50.21 29.26
CA SER A 2 -29.16 -50.38 28.45
C SER A 2 -29.41 -50.56 26.96
N ALA A 3 -29.18 -49.51 26.17
CA ALA A 3 -28.59 -49.49 24.80
C ALA A 3 -28.69 -48.05 24.25
N ILE A 4 -27.64 -47.22 24.34
CA ILE A 4 -26.55 -47.03 23.35
C ILE A 4 -27.08 -46.48 22.01
N ALA A 5 -27.13 -45.15 21.90
CA ALA A 5 -27.23 -44.45 20.63
C ALA A 5 -25.82 -44.08 20.15
N SER A 6 -25.37 -44.75 19.09
CA SER A 6 -24.10 -44.55 18.41
C SER A 6 -24.11 -43.23 17.64
N SER A 7 -23.20 -42.32 17.97
CA SER A 7 -23.01 -41.06 17.26
C SER A 7 -21.69 -41.12 16.47
N SER A 8 -21.81 -41.40 15.17
CA SER A 8 -20.72 -41.37 14.20
C SER A 8 -20.15 -39.95 14.08
N ARG A 9 -18.91 -39.77 14.51
CA ARG A 9 -18.12 -38.57 14.23
C ARG A 9 -17.58 -38.65 12.80
N HIS A 10 -18.15 -37.86 11.90
CA HIS A 10 -17.53 -37.61 10.60
C HIS A 10 -16.30 -36.71 10.77
N SER A 11 -15.14 -37.29 10.46
CA SER A 11 -13.86 -36.61 10.31
C SER A 11 -13.89 -35.72 9.07
N LEU A 12 -13.89 -34.39 9.27
CA LEU A 12 -13.66 -33.44 8.19
C LEU A 12 -12.15 -33.28 8.00
N ARG A 13 -11.68 -33.91 6.93
CA ARG A 13 -10.33 -33.79 6.37
C ARG A 13 -10.01 -32.32 6.06
N SER A 14 -8.80 -31.94 6.46
CA SER A 14 -8.10 -30.71 6.10
C SER A 14 -8.15 -30.44 4.59
N GLY A 15 -8.78 -29.34 4.20
CA GLY A 15 -8.71 -28.79 2.85
C GLY A 15 -7.36 -28.13 2.62
N ALA A 16 -6.52 -28.78 1.82
CA ALA A 16 -5.28 -28.22 1.30
C ALA A 16 -5.60 -27.05 0.35
N TRP A 17 -5.07 -25.88 0.66
CA TRP A 17 -5.14 -24.71 -0.22
C TRP A 17 -4.28 -24.97 -1.47
N LEU A 18 -4.93 -25.16 -2.61
CA LEU A 18 -4.30 -25.24 -3.93
C LEU A 18 -3.70 -23.87 -4.28
N ARG A 19 -2.38 -23.81 -4.39
CA ARG A 19 -1.63 -22.65 -4.89
C ARG A 19 -1.79 -22.60 -6.42
N PRO A 20 -2.22 -21.49 -7.03
CA PRO A 20 -2.15 -21.36 -8.49
C PRO A 20 -0.68 -21.19 -8.93
N ALA A 21 -0.31 -21.95 -9.95
CA ALA A 21 1.01 -21.91 -10.59
C ALA A 21 1.18 -20.60 -11.38
N LEU A 22 2.29 -19.90 -11.14
CA LEU A 22 2.69 -18.73 -11.94
C LEU A 22 3.30 -19.20 -13.28
N PRO A 23 2.99 -18.55 -14.41
CA PRO A 23 3.64 -18.85 -15.68
C PRO A 23 5.11 -18.40 -15.67
N GLN A 24 6.02 -19.30 -16.05
CA GLN A 24 7.42 -18.98 -16.33
C GLN A 24 7.51 -18.06 -17.54
N VAL A 25 7.93 -16.81 -17.32
CA VAL A 25 8.37 -15.92 -18.39
C VAL A 25 9.78 -16.36 -18.82
N ARG A 26 9.84 -16.98 -20.00
CA ARG A 26 11.08 -17.37 -20.68
C ARG A 26 11.79 -16.09 -21.16
N LEU A 27 12.90 -15.74 -20.52
CA LEU A 27 13.81 -14.70 -21.00
C LEU A 27 14.49 -15.20 -22.28
N GLN A 28 14.05 -14.71 -23.44
CA GLN A 28 14.80 -14.83 -24.68
C GLN A 28 15.92 -13.78 -24.66
N SER A 29 17.16 -14.27 -24.68
CA SER A 29 18.36 -13.46 -24.87
C SER A 29 18.40 -13.00 -26.32
N THR A 30 18.14 -11.72 -26.57
CA THR A 30 18.39 -11.10 -27.87
C THR A 30 19.83 -10.60 -27.92
N SER A 31 20.58 -11.14 -28.88
CA SER A 31 21.93 -10.70 -29.25
C SER A 31 21.91 -9.24 -29.69
N ALA A 32 22.74 -8.40 -29.07
CA ALA A 32 22.88 -6.99 -29.39
C ALA A 32 23.71 -6.77 -30.67
N SER A 33 23.14 -6.05 -31.63
CA SER A 33 23.87 -5.43 -32.75
C SER A 33 24.56 -4.12 -32.29
N PRO A 34 25.74 -3.76 -32.84
CA PRO A 34 26.60 -2.73 -32.25
C PRO A 34 26.33 -1.26 -32.63
N ASP A 35 25.29 -0.91 -33.40
CA ASP A 35 25.13 0.44 -33.98
C ASP A 35 23.87 1.22 -33.55
N ALA A 36 23.54 1.22 -32.25
CA ALA A 36 22.47 2.06 -31.71
C ALA A 36 23.04 3.27 -30.92
N PRO A 37 22.58 4.52 -31.17
CA PRO A 37 23.01 5.68 -30.40
C PRO A 37 22.59 5.56 -28.92
N PRO A 38 23.39 6.05 -27.97
CA PRO A 38 23.12 5.86 -26.55
C PRO A 38 21.83 6.58 -26.13
N ALA A 39 20.87 5.81 -25.61
CA ALA A 39 19.68 6.35 -24.98
C ALA A 39 20.06 7.36 -23.87
N PRO A 40 19.31 8.46 -23.70
CA PRO A 40 19.66 9.49 -22.73
C PRO A 40 19.64 8.91 -21.33
N ARG A 41 20.84 8.79 -20.75
CA ARG A 41 21.06 8.35 -19.38
C ARG A 41 20.36 9.35 -18.47
N ARG A 42 19.20 8.98 -17.94
CA ARG A 42 18.38 9.80 -17.03
C ARG A 42 19.19 10.06 -15.77
N ARG A 43 19.96 11.15 -15.79
CA ARG A 43 20.81 11.62 -14.70
C ARG A 43 19.87 12.04 -13.59
N ARG A 44 19.65 11.17 -12.60
CA ARG A 44 18.94 11.51 -11.37
C ARG A 44 19.77 12.61 -10.71
N SER A 45 19.35 13.86 -10.87
CA SER A 45 20.00 15.01 -10.27
C SER A 45 19.92 14.88 -8.76
N GLU A 46 21.03 14.52 -8.14
CA GLU A 46 21.20 14.46 -6.69
C GLU A 46 21.39 15.88 -6.14
N THR A 47 20.40 16.75 -6.28
CA THR A 47 20.35 17.97 -5.48
C THR A 47 19.98 17.59 -4.04
N PRO A 48 20.70 18.07 -3.01
CA PRO A 48 20.25 17.95 -1.63
C PRO A 48 18.86 18.59 -1.51
N PRO A 49 17.94 18.03 -0.71
CA PRO A 49 16.62 18.63 -0.56
C PRO A 49 16.80 20.03 0.01
N LYS A 50 16.42 21.04 -0.79
CA LYS A 50 16.20 22.39 -0.27
C LYS A 50 15.17 22.25 0.85
N THR A 51 15.33 22.98 1.95
CA THR A 51 14.46 22.93 3.13
C THR A 51 12.98 23.28 2.85
N ASN A 52 12.65 23.66 1.60
CA ASN A 52 11.33 24.00 1.09
C ASN A 52 10.89 23.12 -0.09
N VAL A 53 11.11 21.80 -0.04
CA VAL A 53 10.60 20.87 -1.06
C VAL A 53 9.30 20.26 -0.56
N ASP A 54 8.22 20.36 -1.35
CA ASP A 54 6.97 19.63 -1.09
C ASP A 54 7.28 18.13 -1.10
N LEU A 55 7.20 17.51 0.08
CA LEU A 55 7.43 16.08 0.28
C LEU A 55 6.15 15.28 0.00
N ILE A 56 5.16 15.88 -0.67
CA ILE A 56 3.89 15.25 -0.98
C ILE A 56 3.72 15.21 -2.50
N ALA A 57 3.69 14.00 -3.05
CA ALA A 57 3.48 13.80 -4.48
C ALA A 57 2.05 14.21 -4.93
N PRO A 58 1.79 14.33 -6.24
CA PRO A 58 0.44 14.51 -6.77
C PRO A 58 -0.52 13.41 -6.30
N PRO A 59 -1.84 13.66 -6.28
CA PRO A 59 -2.81 12.63 -5.93
C PRO A 59 -2.73 11.46 -6.91
N ASP A 60 -2.73 10.25 -6.38
CA ASP A 60 -2.75 9.03 -7.18
C ASP A 60 -4.11 8.84 -7.88
N PRO A 61 -4.15 8.42 -9.16
CA PRO A 61 -5.38 8.37 -9.94
C PRO A 61 -6.39 7.30 -9.50
N LEU A 62 -5.99 6.31 -8.70
CA LEU A 62 -6.88 5.26 -8.23
C LEU A 62 -7.31 5.51 -6.79
N SER A 63 -6.35 5.75 -5.89
CA SER A 63 -6.62 5.94 -4.46
C SER A 63 -7.04 7.36 -4.10
N ASN A 64 -6.77 8.37 -4.93
CA ASN A 64 -6.91 9.80 -4.64
C ASN A 64 -6.09 10.30 -3.43
N ILE A 65 -5.23 9.46 -2.86
CA ILE A 65 -4.35 9.83 -1.75
C ILE A 65 -3.07 10.44 -2.32
N ARG A 66 -2.53 11.44 -1.64
CA ARG A 66 -1.24 12.03 -1.98
C ARG A 66 -0.11 11.27 -1.27
N PRO A 67 0.78 10.56 -2.00
CA PRO A 67 1.87 9.82 -1.38
C PRO A 67 2.87 10.76 -0.69
N VAL A 68 3.25 10.41 0.54
CA VAL A 68 4.34 11.09 1.26
C VAL A 68 5.67 10.55 0.77
N ILE A 69 6.51 11.45 0.28
CA ILE A 69 7.89 11.18 -0.09
C ILE A 69 8.71 11.26 1.19
N TYR A 70 9.07 10.10 1.73
CA TYR A 70 9.99 9.98 2.84
C TYR A 70 11.41 10.33 2.38
N ALA A 71 11.66 11.61 2.18
CA ALA A 71 12.98 12.15 1.85
C ALA A 71 13.87 12.21 3.10
N SER A 72 13.96 11.12 3.87
CA SER A 72 15.15 10.93 4.69
C SER A 72 16.22 10.35 3.78
N ARG A 73 16.87 11.21 2.97
CA ARG A 73 18.23 10.83 2.60
C ARG A 73 18.94 10.68 3.93
N SER A 74 19.46 9.48 4.22
CA SER A 74 20.62 9.46 5.11
C SER A 74 21.56 10.49 4.51
N THR A 75 22.04 11.43 5.32
CA THR A 75 23.16 12.27 4.94
C THR A 75 24.31 11.31 4.70
N ARG A 76 24.35 10.65 3.53
CA ARG A 76 25.30 9.60 3.23
C ARG A 76 26.57 10.35 2.86
N PRO A 77 27.62 10.34 3.70
CA PRO A 77 28.92 10.71 3.20
C PRO A 77 29.35 9.56 2.25
N PRO A 78 30.20 9.88 1.27
CA PRO A 78 30.39 9.08 0.06
C PRO A 78 30.83 7.65 0.35
N THR A 79 30.35 6.71 -0.47
CA THR A 79 31.04 5.42 -0.65
C THR A 79 32.44 5.73 -1.16
N LYS A 80 33.51 5.23 -0.53
CA LYS A 80 34.87 5.46 -1.04
C LYS A 80 35.14 4.82 -2.43
N SER A 81 34.16 4.07 -2.98
CA SER A 81 34.40 2.72 -3.54
C SER A 81 35.12 1.94 -2.45
N SER A 82 34.43 1.16 -1.60
CA SER A 82 34.96 0.92 -0.23
C SER A 82 35.74 -0.39 -0.09
N PRO A 83 37.08 -0.38 -0.11
CA PRO A 83 37.95 -1.48 0.34
C PRO A 83 38.04 -1.59 1.87
N TYR A 84 37.18 -0.88 2.63
CA TYR A 84 37.18 -0.87 4.10
C TYR A 84 36.10 -1.77 4.69
N SER A 85 36.51 -2.54 5.70
CA SER A 85 35.68 -3.44 6.51
C SER A 85 34.76 -2.64 7.45
N ALA A 86 33.55 -3.16 7.68
CA ALA A 86 32.59 -2.63 8.66
C ALA A 86 33.13 -2.59 10.12
N ALA A 87 34.31 -3.18 10.38
CA ALA A 87 35.00 -3.16 11.67
C ALA A 87 35.57 -1.78 12.08
N GLU A 88 35.70 -0.82 11.15
CA GLU A 88 36.17 0.55 11.46
C GLU A 88 35.07 1.50 11.98
N PHE A 89 33.84 1.02 12.17
CA PHE A 89 32.72 1.87 12.61
C PHE A 89 32.30 1.53 14.05
N PRO A 90 32.95 2.12 15.08
CA PRO A 90 32.55 1.94 16.47
C PRO A 90 31.30 2.79 16.71
N TYR A 91 30.13 2.24 16.40
CA TYR A 91 28.94 2.66 17.11
C TYR A 91 29.08 2.07 18.51
N SER A 92 28.96 2.89 19.56
CA SER A 92 28.59 2.35 20.88
C SER A 92 27.36 1.45 20.67
N GLU A 93 27.23 0.30 21.35
CA GLU A 93 26.05 -0.57 21.18
C GLU A 93 24.73 0.20 21.39
N ALA A 94 24.77 1.24 22.23
CA ALA A 94 23.67 2.19 22.44
C ALA A 94 23.33 3.04 21.19
N ASP A 95 24.30 3.31 20.33
CA ASP A 95 24.14 4.09 19.10
C ASP A 95 23.62 3.24 17.94
N ALA A 96 24.02 1.97 17.91
CA ALA A 96 23.51 0.99 16.95
C ALA A 96 22.03 0.69 17.22
N SER A 97 21.67 0.46 18.48
CA SER A 97 20.28 0.21 18.89
C SER A 97 19.35 1.40 18.63
N LEU A 98 19.79 2.64 18.86
CA LEU A 98 19.01 3.82 18.51
C LEU A 98 18.78 3.92 16.99
N GLN A 99 19.81 3.69 16.18
CA GLN A 99 19.71 3.76 14.73
C GLN A 99 18.79 2.69 14.15
N GLU A 100 18.86 1.48 14.70
CA GLU A 100 17.96 0.38 14.35
C GLU A 100 16.51 0.75 14.69
N LEU A 101 16.25 1.23 15.92
CA LEU A 101 14.92 1.67 16.34
C LEU A 101 14.36 2.80 15.45
N GLU A 102 15.21 3.75 15.03
CA GLU A 102 14.84 4.82 14.10
C GLU A 102 14.57 4.32 12.68
N LEU A 103 15.30 3.31 12.23
CA LEU A 103 15.07 2.66 10.94
C LEU A 103 13.76 1.89 10.96
N GLU A 104 13.51 1.09 12.00
CA GLU A 104 12.25 0.36 12.19
C GLU A 104 11.06 1.32 12.20
N TRP A 105 11.14 2.41 12.97
CA TRP A 105 10.09 3.43 12.99
C TRP A 105 9.84 4.05 11.62
N ARG A 106 10.88 4.29 10.81
CA ARG A 106 10.74 4.79 9.44
C ARG A 106 10.04 3.79 8.52
N LEU A 107 10.53 2.55 8.49
CA LEU A 107 9.97 1.49 7.64
C LEU A 107 8.51 1.21 7.97
N MET A 108 8.16 1.22 9.25
CA MET A 108 6.79 1.00 9.69
C MET A 108 5.86 2.15 9.25
N ARG A 109 6.30 3.42 9.30
CA ARG A 109 5.49 4.53 8.76
C ARG A 109 5.22 4.37 7.27
N GLU A 110 6.26 4.07 6.49
CA GLU A 110 6.13 3.79 5.05
C GLU A 110 5.16 2.64 4.79
N ARG A 111 5.24 1.57 5.59
CA ARG A 111 4.31 0.43 5.51
C ARG A 111 2.86 0.84 5.77
N VAL A 112 2.60 1.64 6.80
CA VAL A 112 1.23 2.08 7.14
C VAL A 112 0.63 2.92 6.02
N ASP A 113 1.42 3.82 5.43
CA ASP A 113 0.98 4.63 4.29
C ASP A 113 0.70 3.77 3.06
N MET A 114 1.59 2.82 2.76
CA MET A 114 1.39 1.88 1.65
C MET A 114 0.16 1.01 1.85
N MET A 115 -0.11 0.58 3.09
CA MET A 115 -1.29 -0.18 3.43
C MET A 115 -2.56 0.65 3.19
N ASN A 116 -2.57 1.91 3.65
CA ASN A 116 -3.68 2.84 3.43
C ASN A 116 -3.94 3.09 1.95
N HIS A 117 -2.88 3.39 1.19
CA HIS A 117 -2.97 3.57 -0.25
C HIS A 117 -3.56 2.34 -0.96
N ARG A 118 -3.07 1.13 -0.66
CA ARG A 118 -3.57 -0.11 -1.27
C ARG A 118 -5.05 -0.36 -0.97
N PHE A 119 -5.48 -0.10 0.27
CA PHE A 119 -6.88 -0.27 0.65
C PHE A 119 -7.78 0.65 -0.18
N TRP A 120 -7.43 1.92 -0.31
CA TRP A 120 -8.24 2.87 -1.07
C TRP A 120 -8.14 2.66 -2.58
N ALA A 121 -6.97 2.32 -3.12
CA ALA A 121 -6.82 1.99 -4.54
C ALA A 121 -7.71 0.82 -4.96
N THR A 122 -7.70 -0.27 -4.19
CA THR A 122 -8.53 -1.45 -4.46
C THR A 122 -10.02 -1.16 -4.31
N THR A 123 -10.41 -0.48 -3.22
CA THR A 123 -11.81 -0.13 -2.95
C THR A 123 -12.39 0.82 -4.01
N ASN A 124 -11.61 1.82 -4.45
CA ASN A 124 -12.05 2.74 -5.49
C ASN A 124 -12.11 2.08 -6.87
N ALA A 125 -11.20 1.14 -7.17
CA ALA A 125 -11.26 0.36 -8.40
C ALA A 125 -12.54 -0.49 -8.47
N GLU A 126 -12.86 -1.20 -7.37
CA GLU A 126 -14.11 -1.97 -7.24
C GLU A 126 -15.34 -1.06 -7.35
N PHE A 127 -15.32 0.11 -6.69
CA PHE A 127 -16.39 1.10 -6.72
C PHE A 127 -16.67 1.56 -8.16
N ASN A 128 -15.64 2.01 -8.87
CA ASN A 128 -15.77 2.52 -10.22
C ASN A 128 -16.24 1.45 -11.20
N ALA A 129 -15.76 0.20 -11.05
CA ALA A 129 -16.20 -0.92 -11.88
C ALA A 129 -17.69 -1.23 -11.69
N GLN A 130 -18.17 -1.29 -10.44
CA GLN A 130 -19.58 -1.56 -10.16
C GLN A 130 -20.50 -0.40 -10.55
N LEU A 131 -20.05 0.84 -10.33
CA LEU A 131 -20.77 2.03 -10.77
C LEU A 131 -20.94 2.03 -12.29
N ALA A 132 -19.85 1.80 -13.03
CA ALA A 132 -19.89 1.72 -14.49
C ALA A 132 -20.82 0.62 -14.97
N HIS A 133 -20.78 -0.57 -14.33
CA HIS A 133 -21.69 -1.67 -14.65
C HIS A 133 -23.16 -1.30 -14.44
N ARG A 134 -23.52 -0.66 -13.32
CA ARG A 134 -24.91 -0.25 -13.08
C ARG A 134 -25.38 0.83 -14.05
N LEU A 135 -24.52 1.80 -14.36
CA LEU A 135 -24.85 2.85 -15.32
C LEU A 135 -24.99 2.28 -16.75
N ALA A 136 -24.18 1.29 -17.14
CA ALA A 136 -24.28 0.63 -18.43
C ALA A 136 -25.56 -0.22 -18.58
N ALA A 137 -26.14 -0.67 -17.46
CA ALA A 137 -27.41 -1.39 -17.47
C ALA A 137 -28.64 -0.47 -17.62
N LEU A 138 -28.46 0.86 -17.52
CA LEU A 138 -29.54 1.79 -17.77
C LEU A 138 -29.87 1.86 -19.26
N PRO A 139 -31.14 2.13 -19.64
CA PRO A 139 -31.49 2.39 -21.02
C PRO A 139 -30.67 3.55 -21.60
N THR A 140 -30.32 3.46 -22.88
CA THR A 140 -29.63 4.53 -23.60
C THR A 140 -30.42 5.84 -23.47
N PRO A 141 -29.81 6.93 -22.99
CA PRO A 141 -30.50 8.20 -22.83
C PRO A 141 -30.87 8.80 -24.19
N SER A 142 -31.95 9.58 -24.22
CA SER A 142 -32.31 10.37 -25.39
C SER A 142 -31.23 11.44 -25.66
N ASP A 143 -31.09 11.88 -26.92
CA ASP A 143 -30.22 13.02 -27.27
C ASP A 143 -31.07 14.17 -27.84
N PRO A 144 -31.26 15.30 -27.12
CA PRO A 144 -30.71 15.60 -25.79
C PRO A 144 -31.38 14.81 -24.64
N PRO A 145 -30.73 14.67 -23.46
CA PRO A 145 -31.28 13.92 -22.34
C PRO A 145 -32.61 14.50 -21.87
N SER A 146 -33.64 13.65 -21.80
CA SER A 146 -34.93 14.07 -21.26
C SER A 146 -34.84 14.24 -19.73
N PRO A 147 -35.70 15.07 -19.10
CA PRO A 147 -35.77 15.17 -17.64
C PRO A 147 -36.02 13.82 -16.96
N ALA A 148 -36.75 12.91 -17.61
CA ALA A 148 -37.00 11.57 -17.12
C ALA A 148 -35.73 10.69 -17.14
N ASP A 149 -34.88 10.84 -18.17
CA ASP A 149 -33.60 10.12 -18.26
C ASP A 149 -32.62 10.59 -17.18
N LEU A 150 -32.58 11.91 -16.91
CA LEU A 150 -31.80 12.49 -15.81
C LEU A 150 -32.25 11.94 -14.46
N LYS A 151 -33.56 12.01 -14.17
CA LYS A 151 -34.11 11.49 -12.92
C LYS A 151 -33.80 10.00 -12.72
N ARG A 152 -33.97 9.18 -13.76
CA ARG A 152 -33.66 7.74 -13.69
C ARG A 152 -32.18 7.48 -13.38
N ARG A 153 -31.27 8.26 -13.97
CA ARG A 153 -29.84 8.19 -13.67
C ARG A 153 -29.57 8.58 -12.22
N GLU A 154 -30.17 9.66 -11.73
CA GLU A 154 -30.02 10.11 -10.34
C GLU A 154 -30.54 9.06 -9.34
N ASP A 155 -31.71 8.49 -9.59
CA ASP A 155 -32.30 7.42 -8.77
C ASP A 155 -31.38 6.18 -8.73
N CYS A 156 -30.81 5.81 -9.88
CA CYS A 156 -29.84 4.71 -9.98
C CYS A 156 -28.57 4.98 -9.16
N LEU A 157 -28.04 6.20 -9.23
CA LEU A 157 -26.88 6.62 -8.44
C LEU A 157 -27.19 6.58 -6.95
N ALA A 158 -28.32 7.15 -6.52
CA ALA A 158 -28.72 7.18 -5.12
C ALA A 158 -28.84 5.76 -4.54
N GLN A 159 -29.50 4.85 -5.26
CA GLN A 159 -29.62 3.46 -4.85
C GLN A 159 -28.25 2.77 -4.80
N PHE A 160 -27.38 3.01 -5.79
CA PHE A 160 -26.03 2.45 -5.80
C PHE A 160 -25.21 2.90 -4.59
N TYR A 161 -25.21 4.18 -4.25
CA TYR A 161 -24.47 4.67 -3.09
C TYR A 161 -24.99 4.05 -1.78
N ALA A 162 -26.32 3.92 -1.62
CA ALA A 162 -26.91 3.27 -0.46
C ALA A 162 -26.48 1.80 -0.35
N ASP A 163 -26.58 1.05 -1.44
CA ASP A 163 -26.20 -0.37 -1.48
C ASP A 163 -24.71 -0.56 -1.23
N TRP A 164 -23.85 0.25 -1.86
CA TRP A 164 -22.40 0.18 -1.71
C TRP A 164 -21.97 0.45 -0.27
N GLN A 165 -22.54 1.48 0.37
CA GLN A 165 -22.25 1.79 1.77
C GLN A 165 -22.70 0.67 2.70
N ALA A 166 -23.88 0.08 2.47
CA ALA A 166 -24.39 -1.04 3.25
C ALA A 166 -23.49 -2.27 3.12
N ALA A 167 -23.11 -2.65 1.90
CA ALA A 167 -22.26 -3.80 1.62
C ALA A 167 -20.84 -3.64 2.17
N ASN A 168 -20.26 -2.45 2.06
CA ASN A 168 -18.86 -2.21 2.45
C ASN A 168 -18.67 -1.76 3.90
N ARG A 169 -19.75 -1.51 4.65
CA ARG A 169 -19.67 -1.08 6.06
C ARG A 169 -18.77 -1.98 6.90
N GLN A 170 -18.89 -3.30 6.77
CA GLN A 170 -18.07 -4.24 7.54
C GLN A 170 -16.61 -4.29 7.08
N LYS A 171 -16.36 -4.18 5.76
CA LYS A 171 -15.00 -4.10 5.20
C LYS A 171 -14.28 -2.85 5.74
N GLN A 172 -14.95 -1.70 5.69
CA GLN A 172 -14.44 -0.44 6.22
C GLN A 172 -14.24 -0.48 7.74
N ALA A 173 -15.17 -1.04 8.51
CA ALA A 173 -15.03 -1.14 9.96
C ALA A 173 -13.85 -2.04 10.38
N ARG A 174 -13.62 -3.15 9.66
CA ARG A 174 -12.41 -3.98 9.87
C ARG A 174 -11.14 -3.22 9.53
N TRP A 175 -11.12 -2.59 8.35
CA TRP A 175 -10.00 -1.77 7.90
C TRP A 175 -9.63 -0.67 8.90
N VAL A 176 -10.60 0.10 9.38
CA VAL A 176 -10.37 1.17 10.35
C VAL A 176 -9.71 0.63 11.63
N ARG A 177 -10.17 -0.52 12.13
CA ARG A 177 -9.58 -1.14 13.33
C ARG A 177 -8.13 -1.59 13.09
N GLU A 178 -7.87 -2.25 11.97
CA GLU A 178 -6.52 -2.71 11.60
C GLU A 178 -5.56 -1.53 11.40
N TRP A 179 -6.00 -0.52 10.65
CA TRP A 179 -5.22 0.69 10.39
C TRP A 179 -4.89 1.44 11.69
N TRP A 180 -5.87 1.64 12.58
CA TRP A 180 -5.61 2.26 13.88
C TRP A 180 -4.66 1.42 14.74
N GLY A 181 -4.74 0.08 14.70
CA GLY A 181 -3.81 -0.79 15.40
C GLY A 181 -2.35 -0.53 15.00
N GLU A 182 -2.10 -0.42 13.71
CA GLU A 182 -0.77 -0.11 13.16
C GLU A 182 -0.33 1.34 13.48
N VAL A 183 -1.25 2.31 13.40
CA VAL A 183 -0.97 3.71 13.81
C VAL A 183 -0.58 3.79 15.29
N TRP A 184 -1.28 3.08 16.18
CA TRP A 184 -0.95 3.03 17.60
C TRP A 184 0.37 2.31 17.88
N ALA A 185 0.68 1.24 17.14
CA ALA A 185 2.01 0.63 17.19
C ALA A 185 3.08 1.64 16.82
N GLY A 186 2.82 2.45 15.79
CA GLY A 186 3.76 3.45 15.34
C GLY A 186 3.97 4.62 16.29
N LEU A 187 2.92 5.08 16.96
CA LEU A 187 3.03 6.10 17.99
C LEU A 187 3.85 5.61 19.18
N ARG A 188 3.69 4.34 19.58
CA ARG A 188 4.49 3.73 20.66
C ARG A 188 5.97 3.64 20.27
N MET A 189 6.28 3.22 19.04
CA MET A 189 7.67 3.19 18.55
C MET A 189 8.28 4.59 18.48
N GLN A 190 7.51 5.58 18.01
CA GLN A 190 7.94 6.97 18.01
C GLN A 190 8.27 7.47 19.41
N ALA A 191 7.42 7.19 20.41
CA ALA A 191 7.68 7.55 21.80
C ALA A 191 8.98 6.90 22.33
N ARG A 192 9.22 5.63 22.01
CA ARG A 192 10.48 4.93 22.35
C ARG A 192 11.70 5.61 21.74
N VAL A 193 11.65 5.99 20.47
CA VAL A 193 12.73 6.73 19.78
C VAL A 193 13.00 8.06 20.48
N HIS A 194 11.95 8.83 20.81
CA HIS A 194 12.12 10.11 21.50
C HIS A 194 12.70 9.95 22.91
N LEU A 195 12.24 8.96 23.68
CA LEU A 195 12.79 8.68 25.00
C LEU A 195 14.26 8.24 24.92
N ALA A 196 14.60 7.34 23.99
CA ALA A 196 15.98 6.91 23.77
C ALA A 196 16.90 8.08 23.39
N ARG A 197 16.41 9.06 22.62
CA ARG A 197 17.15 10.31 22.33
C ARG A 197 17.30 11.21 23.56
N LEU A 198 16.29 11.28 24.42
CA LEU A 198 16.31 12.11 25.63
C LEU A 198 17.27 11.55 26.68
N PHE A 199 17.26 10.23 26.91
CA PHE A 199 18.17 9.57 27.85
C PHE A 199 19.63 9.51 27.38
N ARG A 200 19.90 9.92 26.13
CA ARG A 200 21.23 10.01 25.53
C ARG A 200 21.81 11.43 25.57
N ARG A 201 20.98 12.45 25.86
CA ARG A 201 21.44 13.82 26.11
C ARG A 201 21.86 14.00 27.56
#